data_AF-A0AAW2Q2W8-F1
#
_entry.id   AF-A0AAW2Q2W8-F1
#
_cell.length_a   1.000
_cell.length_b   1.000
_cell.length_c   1.000
_cell.angle_alpha   90.00
_cell.angle_beta   90.00
_cell.angle_gamma   90.00
#
_symmetry.space_group_name_H-M   'P 1'
#
loop_
_entity.id
_entity.type
_entity.pdbx_description
1 polymer ?
#
loop_
_entity_poly.entity_id
_entity_poly.type
_entity_poly.pdbx_seq_one_letter_code
_entity_poly.pdbx_strand_id
1 'polypeptide(L)'
;MQLLNSKQPNSNEIIKDHASQIEWFYADASGAGHDVYEFVKAVGRFKETKRTDGISTSDIIMRIVKDYNQYVMRNLDRGYSRKELNLSYEKRLRVNMRLKKLQEKVKEHQEKVGEKIQTVAKTASIHRNMWVENADRWVAGFLEIFEEGCHKMGTAIRDRIQESLRGQQVSGLLANGRESDDDEYYYDTEDDYYENEEYYDSDEK
;
A
#
# COMPACT_ATOMS: atom_id res chain seq x y z
N MET A 1 -76.91 -19.84 8.63
CA MET A 1 -75.71 -18.99 8.78
C MET A 1 -76.02 -17.87 9.76
N GLN A 2 -75.53 -17.95 11.00
CA GLN A 2 -75.58 -16.83 11.95
C GLN A 2 -74.14 -16.39 12.23
N LEU A 3 -73.85 -15.15 11.85
CA LEU A 3 -72.60 -14.45 12.08
C LEU A 3 -72.50 -14.13 13.59
N LEU A 4 -71.64 -14.86 14.30
CA LEU A 4 -71.24 -14.51 15.67
C LEU A 4 -70.32 -13.30 15.62
N ASN A 5 -70.91 -12.14 15.92
CA ASN A 5 -70.25 -10.86 16.03
C ASN A 5 -69.42 -10.85 17.33
N SER A 6 -68.14 -11.23 17.27
CA SER A 6 -67.21 -11.15 18.40
C SER A 6 -66.75 -9.69 18.56
N LYS A 7 -67.39 -9.01 19.52
CA LYS A 7 -67.04 -7.67 19.96
C LYS A 7 -65.59 -7.69 20.46
N GLN A 8 -64.67 -7.08 19.72
CA GLN A 8 -63.29 -6.90 20.17
C GLN A 8 -63.30 -6.03 21.44
N PRO A 9 -62.65 -6.45 22.54
CA PRO A 9 -62.63 -5.67 23.78
C PRO A 9 -61.90 -4.33 23.57
N ASN A 10 -62.49 -3.28 24.13
CA ASN A 10 -61.99 -1.90 24.06
C ASN A 10 -60.60 -1.81 24.72
N SER A 11 -59.61 -1.27 24.01
CA SER A 11 -58.22 -1.14 24.49
C SER A 11 -58.10 -0.37 25.80
N ASN A 12 -59.10 0.45 26.16
CA ASN A 12 -59.11 1.26 27.37
C ASN A 12 -59.54 0.50 28.65
N GLU A 13 -60.16 -0.69 28.55
CA GLU A 13 -60.45 -1.53 29.74
C GLU A 13 -59.28 -2.44 30.12
N ILE A 14 -58.41 -2.77 29.16
CA ILE A 14 -57.31 -3.74 29.33
C ILE A 14 -56.15 -3.16 30.15
N ILE A 15 -56.05 -1.84 30.26
CA ILE A 15 -54.85 -1.17 30.80
C ILE A 15 -54.82 -1.13 32.34
N LYS A 16 -55.92 -1.43 33.04
CA LYS A 16 -55.97 -1.30 34.52
C LYS A 16 -55.47 -2.51 35.30
N ASP A 17 -55.38 -3.69 34.68
CA ASP A 17 -55.31 -4.97 35.42
C ASP A 17 -54.13 -5.89 35.05
N HIS A 18 -53.29 -5.49 34.09
CA HIS A 18 -52.22 -6.32 33.52
C HIS A 18 -50.84 -5.66 33.63
N ALA A 19 -49.85 -6.42 34.06
CA ALA A 19 -48.44 -6.01 33.99
C ALA A 19 -47.87 -6.42 32.62
N SER A 20 -47.22 -5.48 31.94
CA SER A 20 -46.62 -5.73 30.63
C SER A 20 -45.12 -5.51 30.64
N GLN A 21 -44.35 -6.55 30.35
CA GLN A 21 -42.89 -6.48 30.22
C GLN A 21 -42.36 -7.51 29.22
N ILE A 22 -41.07 -7.41 28.90
CA ILE A 22 -40.39 -8.37 28.03
C ILE A 22 -40.23 -9.70 28.76
N GLU A 23 -40.57 -10.80 28.09
CA GLU A 23 -40.42 -12.15 28.64
C GLU A 23 -38.94 -12.53 28.72
N TRP A 24 -38.34 -12.16 29.84
CA TRP A 24 -37.06 -12.68 30.31
C TRP A 24 -37.21 -13.06 31.77
N PHE A 25 -36.42 -14.03 32.18
CA PHE A 25 -36.30 -14.40 33.59
C PHE A 25 -35.59 -13.27 34.35
N TYR A 26 -36.30 -12.59 35.26
CA TYR A 26 -35.72 -11.54 36.09
C TYR A 26 -35.48 -12.09 37.49
N ALA A 27 -34.21 -12.32 37.83
CA ALA A 27 -33.82 -12.70 39.17
C ALA A 27 -34.09 -11.56 40.16
N ASP A 28 -34.54 -11.92 41.36
CA ASP A 28 -34.59 -10.98 42.47
C ASP A 28 -33.18 -10.64 43.00
N ALA A 29 -33.10 -9.62 43.85
CA ALA A 29 -31.84 -9.22 44.48
C ALA A 29 -31.34 -10.22 45.54
N SER A 30 -32.12 -11.24 45.90
CA SER A 30 -31.71 -12.28 46.85
C SER A 30 -30.88 -13.38 46.20
N GLY A 31 -30.84 -13.43 44.87
CA GLY A 31 -30.05 -14.41 44.12
C GLY A 31 -30.63 -15.82 44.15
N ALA A 32 -31.86 -15.98 44.65
CA ALA A 32 -32.55 -17.26 44.77
C ALA A 32 -32.98 -17.84 43.41
N GLY A 33 -32.76 -17.13 42.30
CA GLY A 33 -33.01 -17.67 40.96
C GLY A 33 -34.49 -17.91 40.67
N HIS A 34 -35.40 -17.19 41.35
CA HIS A 34 -36.82 -17.13 41.01
C HIS A 34 -37.16 -15.86 40.23
N ASP A 35 -38.11 -15.98 39.30
CA ASP A 35 -38.55 -14.85 38.46
C ASP A 35 -39.45 -13.94 39.29
N VAL A 36 -39.10 -12.66 39.38
CA VAL A 36 -39.90 -11.68 40.12
C VAL A 36 -41.34 -11.59 39.58
N TYR A 37 -41.60 -11.95 38.31
CA TYR A 37 -42.95 -11.93 37.73
C TYR A 37 -43.71 -13.26 37.80
N GLU A 38 -43.18 -14.29 38.45
CA GLU A 38 -43.79 -15.63 38.51
C GLU A 38 -45.23 -15.61 39.01
N PHE A 39 -45.52 -14.85 40.08
CA PHE A 39 -46.87 -14.71 40.63
C PHE A 39 -47.86 -14.06 39.65
N VAL A 40 -47.41 -13.08 38.86
CA VAL A 40 -48.27 -12.38 37.87
C VAL A 40 -48.53 -13.26 36.66
N LYS A 41 -47.51 -14.06 36.27
CA LYS A 41 -47.63 -15.07 35.21
C LYS A 41 -48.60 -16.17 35.60
N ALA A 42 -48.51 -16.68 36.83
CA ALA A 42 -49.40 -17.73 37.35
C ALA A 42 -50.87 -17.30 37.40
N VAL A 43 -51.15 -16.02 37.64
CA VAL A 43 -52.52 -15.45 37.68
C VAL A 43 -53.03 -15.08 36.27
N GLY A 44 -52.23 -15.30 35.21
CA GLY A 44 -52.61 -15.00 33.82
C GLY A 44 -52.71 -13.49 33.52
N ARG A 45 -52.11 -12.64 34.36
CA ARG A 45 -52.15 -11.18 34.23
C ARG A 45 -50.90 -10.58 33.56
N PHE A 46 -49.92 -11.42 33.18
CA PHE A 46 -48.70 -10.98 32.51
C PHE A 46 -48.91 -10.90 31.00
N LYS A 47 -48.59 -9.75 30.40
CA LYS A 47 -48.61 -9.55 28.94
C LYS A 47 -47.19 -9.35 28.43
N GLU A 48 -46.71 -10.27 27.60
CA GLU A 48 -45.40 -10.14 26.99
C GLU A 48 -45.34 -8.96 25.99
N THR A 49 -44.25 -8.20 26.07
CA THR A 49 -43.91 -7.15 25.10
C THR A 49 -42.57 -7.46 24.43
N LYS A 50 -42.42 -7.17 23.14
CA LYS A 50 -41.15 -7.37 22.43
C LYS A 50 -40.15 -6.24 22.74
N ARG A 51 -38.86 -6.57 22.84
CA ARG A 51 -37.79 -5.56 22.87
C ARG A 51 -37.73 -4.81 21.55
N THR A 52 -37.35 -3.55 21.62
CA THR A 52 -36.94 -2.80 20.42
C THR A 52 -35.48 -3.13 20.13
N ASP A 53 -35.23 -3.63 18.92
CA ASP A 53 -33.87 -3.95 18.49
C ASP A 53 -33.02 -2.70 18.30
N GLY A 54 -31.74 -2.78 18.68
CA GLY A 54 -30.76 -1.72 18.46
C GLY A 54 -30.85 -0.51 19.40
N ILE A 55 -31.74 -0.54 20.39
CA ILE A 55 -31.80 0.47 21.46
C ILE A 55 -31.85 -0.18 22.84
N SER A 56 -30.83 0.13 23.64
CA SER A 56 -30.72 -0.26 25.05
C SER A 56 -30.00 0.85 25.80
N THR A 57 -30.27 0.98 27.10
CA THR A 57 -29.51 1.90 27.97
C THR A 57 -28.02 1.61 27.88
N SER A 58 -27.64 0.32 27.85
CA SER A 58 -26.25 -0.10 27.67
C SER A 58 -25.68 0.37 26.33
N ASP A 59 -26.43 0.24 25.23
CA ASP A 59 -25.98 0.68 23.91
C ASP A 59 -25.77 2.19 23.85
N ILE A 60 -26.68 2.96 24.47
CA ILE A 60 -26.56 4.42 24.58
C ILE A 60 -25.33 4.79 25.41
N ILE A 61 -25.12 4.16 26.58
CA ILE A 61 -23.95 4.38 27.44
C ILE A 61 -22.67 4.04 26.69
N MET A 62 -22.61 2.90 25.99
CA MET A 62 -21.43 2.49 25.22
C MET A 62 -21.10 3.50 24.11
N ARG A 63 -22.09 4.07 23.42
CA ARG A 63 -21.88 5.14 22.43
C ARG A 63 -21.27 6.39 23.07
N ILE A 64 -21.80 6.83 24.21
CA ILE A 64 -21.30 8.00 24.94
C ILE A 64 -19.85 7.77 25.41
N VAL A 65 -19.56 6.61 26.00
CA VAL A 65 -18.22 6.28 26.52
C VAL A 65 -17.20 6.17 25.38
N LYS A 66 -17.57 5.59 24.24
CA LYS A 66 -16.69 5.47 23.07
C LYS A 66 -16.17 6.82 22.60
N ASP A 67 -17.05 7.82 22.54
CA ASP A 67 -16.74 9.15 22.02
C ASP A 67 -16.23 10.11 23.11
N TYR A 68 -16.13 9.66 24.37
CA TYR A 68 -15.68 10.47 25.50
C TYR A 68 -14.30 11.09 25.26
N ASN A 69 -13.35 10.33 24.71
CA ASN A 69 -12.02 10.84 24.38
C ASN A 69 -12.09 11.99 23.36
N GLN A 70 -12.97 11.91 22.37
CA GLN A 70 -13.13 12.96 21.37
C GLN A 70 -13.76 14.23 21.97
N TYR A 71 -14.77 14.07 22.83
CA TYR A 71 -15.34 15.17 23.60
C TYR A 71 -14.26 15.89 24.41
N VAL A 72 -13.43 15.13 25.13
CA VAL A 72 -12.35 15.68 25.96
C VAL A 72 -11.35 16.46 25.11
N MET A 73 -10.86 15.88 24.01
CA MET A 73 -9.88 16.54 23.14
C MET A 73 -10.43 17.86 22.58
N ARG A 74 -11.66 17.84 22.08
CA ARG A 74 -12.29 19.01 21.46
C ARG A 74 -12.49 20.17 22.45
N ASN A 75 -12.84 19.87 23.71
CA ASN A 75 -13.00 20.90 24.72
C ASN A 75 -11.65 21.48 25.19
N LEU A 76 -10.61 20.65 25.25
CA LEU A 76 -9.27 21.16 25.51
C LEU A 76 -8.74 22.06 24.40
N ASP A 77 -8.98 21.72 23.13
CA ASP A 77 -8.62 22.57 22.00
C ASP A 77 -9.37 23.92 22.02
N ARG A 78 -10.55 23.96 22.61
CA ARG A 78 -11.35 25.20 22.82
C ARG A 78 -10.90 26.03 24.03
N GLY A 79 -9.97 25.51 24.84
CA GLY A 79 -9.42 26.23 25.99
C GLY A 79 -10.09 25.92 27.34
N TYR A 80 -10.99 24.93 27.41
CA TYR A 80 -11.50 24.48 28.71
C TYR A 80 -10.39 23.86 29.55
N SER A 81 -10.42 24.12 30.85
CA SER A 81 -9.44 23.57 31.78
C SER A 81 -9.81 22.14 32.18
N ARG A 82 -8.80 21.33 32.51
CA ARG A 82 -9.00 19.92 32.92
C ARG A 82 -9.81 19.78 34.20
N LYS A 83 -9.76 20.79 35.08
CA LYS A 83 -10.51 20.82 36.34
C LYS A 83 -12.02 20.93 36.06
N GLU A 84 -12.40 21.71 35.05
CA GLU A 84 -13.80 21.84 34.62
C GLU A 84 -14.32 20.57 33.93
N LEU A 85 -13.42 19.79 33.32
CA LEU A 85 -13.75 18.51 32.67
C LEU A 85 -13.63 17.29 33.61
N ASN A 86 -13.31 17.50 34.89
CA ASN A 86 -13.06 16.43 35.88
C ASN A 86 -12.03 15.38 35.41
N LEU A 87 -10.97 15.82 34.72
CA LEU A 87 -9.95 14.94 34.17
C LEU A 87 -8.72 14.87 35.09
N SER A 88 -8.43 13.67 35.60
CA SER A 88 -7.27 13.42 36.47
C SER A 88 -5.92 13.30 35.72
N TYR A 89 -5.91 12.78 34.48
CA TYR A 89 -4.66 12.40 33.79
C TYR A 89 -4.19 13.42 32.73
N GLU A 90 -3.25 14.31 33.09
CA GLU A 90 -2.77 15.41 32.23
C GLU A 90 -1.90 14.98 31.03
N LYS A 91 -1.06 13.93 31.19
CA LYS A 91 0.05 13.66 30.25
C LYS A 91 -0.36 12.82 29.03
N ARG A 92 -1.19 11.79 29.21
CA ARG A 92 -1.59 10.85 28.13
C ARG A 92 -2.37 11.54 27.01
N LEU A 93 -3.20 12.50 27.39
CA LEU A 93 -4.09 13.22 26.50
C LEU A 93 -3.33 14.16 25.56
N ARG A 94 -2.33 14.86 26.08
CA ARG A 94 -1.42 15.70 25.29
C ARG A 94 -0.60 14.89 24.30
N VAL A 95 -0.12 13.72 24.71
CA VAL A 95 0.65 12.80 23.84
C VAL A 95 -0.22 12.31 22.69
N ASN A 96 -1.45 11.89 22.96
CA ASN A 96 -2.39 11.47 21.90
C ASN A 96 -2.71 12.58 20.89
N MET A 97 -2.84 13.83 21.32
CA MET A 97 -3.01 14.96 20.38
C MET A 97 -1.77 15.17 19.50
N ARG A 98 -0.57 15.10 20.10
CA ARG A 98 0.69 15.25 19.36
C ARG A 98 0.87 14.13 18.34
N LEU A 99 0.53 12.89 18.71
CA LEU A 99 0.56 11.74 17.81
C LEU A 99 -0.41 11.89 16.64
N LYS A 100 -1.65 12.34 16.88
CA LYS A 100 -2.61 12.61 15.80
C LYS A 100 -2.12 13.68 14.83
N LYS A 101 -1.59 14.79 15.34
CA LYS A 101 -1.00 15.86 14.50
C LYS A 101 0.21 15.35 13.69
N LEU A 102 1.00 14.45 14.27
CA LEU A 102 2.10 13.82 13.56
C LEU A 102 1.60 12.88 12.45
N GLN A 103 0.59 12.05 12.74
CA GLN A 103 -0.03 11.16 11.75
C GLN A 103 -0.61 11.95 10.58
N GLU A 104 -1.28 13.07 10.84
CA GLU A 104 -1.82 13.96 9.81
C GLU A 104 -0.71 14.52 8.92
N LYS A 105 0.36 15.06 9.52
CA LYS A 105 1.55 15.53 8.77
C LYS A 105 2.24 14.43 7.97
N VAL A 106 2.33 13.22 8.51
CA VAL A 106 2.90 12.07 7.82
C VAL A 106 2.05 11.71 6.61
N LYS A 107 0.72 11.73 6.74
CA LYS A 107 -0.20 11.48 5.64
C LYS A 107 -0.08 12.53 4.54
N GLU A 108 -0.02 13.81 4.89
CA GLU A 108 0.21 14.89 3.92
C GLU A 108 1.55 14.71 3.17
N HIS A 109 2.60 14.28 3.86
CA HIS A 109 3.89 14.01 3.23
C HIS A 109 3.82 12.78 2.32
N GLN A 110 3.10 11.73 2.71
CA GLN A 110 2.86 10.54 1.89
C GLN A 110 2.15 10.92 0.58
N GLU A 111 1.12 11.75 0.63
CA GLU A 111 0.39 12.23 -0.55
C GLU A 111 1.32 13.03 -1.48
N LYS A 112 2.08 13.99 -0.95
CA LYS A 112 3.07 14.78 -1.72
C LYS A 112 4.17 13.92 -2.35
N VAL A 113 4.63 12.89 -1.64
CA VAL A 113 5.63 11.96 -2.17
C VAL A 113 5.02 11.09 -3.26
N GLY A 114 3.78 10.63 -3.11
CA GLY A 114 3.04 9.89 -4.12
C GLY A 114 2.91 10.67 -5.43
N GLU A 115 2.52 11.95 -5.36
CA GLU A 115 2.44 12.84 -6.52
C GLU A 115 3.79 13.02 -7.22
N LYS A 116 4.87 13.23 -6.44
CA LYS A 116 6.23 13.35 -7.00
C LYS A 116 6.70 12.08 -7.68
N ILE A 117 6.47 10.91 -7.07
CA ILE A 117 6.81 9.61 -7.65
C ILE A 117 6.04 9.41 -8.96
N GLN A 118 4.75 9.76 -8.99
CA GLN A 118 3.94 9.66 -10.20
C GLN A 118 4.46 10.56 -11.33
N THR A 119 4.86 11.80 -11.02
CA THR A 119 5.47 12.71 -12.00
C THR A 119 6.80 12.16 -12.51
N VAL A 120 7.68 11.70 -11.62
CA VAL A 120 8.97 11.10 -12.01
C VAL A 120 8.76 9.85 -12.86
N ALA A 121 7.79 8.99 -12.52
CA ALA A 121 7.45 7.82 -13.32
C ALA A 121 6.93 8.21 -14.71
N LYS A 122 6.10 9.25 -14.83
CA LYS A 122 5.64 9.78 -16.13
C LYS A 122 6.81 10.33 -16.94
N THR A 123 7.70 11.13 -16.34
CA THR A 123 8.89 11.66 -17.02
C THR A 123 9.83 10.54 -17.48
N ALA A 124 10.07 9.54 -16.63
CA ALA A 124 10.89 8.38 -16.98
C ALA A 124 10.25 7.53 -18.08
N SER A 125 8.93 7.37 -18.08
CA SER A 125 8.19 6.68 -19.14
C SER A 125 8.26 7.43 -20.47
N ILE A 126 8.12 8.76 -20.45
CA ILE A 126 8.29 9.60 -21.65
C ILE A 126 9.71 9.44 -22.19
N HIS A 127 10.72 9.56 -21.31
CA HIS A 127 12.12 9.40 -21.72
C HIS A 127 12.37 8.01 -22.32
N ARG A 128 11.93 6.93 -21.66
CA ARG A 128 12.02 5.56 -22.20
C ARG A 128 11.37 5.45 -23.58
N ASN A 129 10.16 6.00 -23.77
CA ASN A 129 9.48 5.94 -25.06
C ASN A 129 10.24 6.72 -26.15
N MET A 130 10.79 7.90 -25.83
CA MET A 130 11.59 8.67 -26.80
C MET A 130 12.84 7.92 -27.28
N TRP A 131 13.53 7.17 -26.40
CA TRP A 131 14.67 6.34 -26.77
C TRP A 131 14.24 5.18 -27.67
N VAL A 132 13.14 4.51 -27.33
CA VAL A 132 12.62 3.38 -28.11
C VAL A 132 12.13 3.84 -29.48
N GLU A 133 11.41 4.95 -29.56
CA GLU A 133 10.86 5.49 -30.81
C GLU A 133 11.94 6.08 -31.74
N ASN A 134 13.03 6.60 -31.19
CA ASN A 134 14.11 7.19 -31.99
C ASN A 134 15.35 6.29 -32.13
N ALA A 135 15.36 5.11 -31.52
CA ALA A 135 16.50 4.18 -31.60
C ALA A 135 16.89 3.88 -33.05
N ASP A 136 15.91 3.56 -33.91
CA ASP A 136 16.16 3.25 -35.32
C ASP A 136 16.77 4.44 -36.08
N ARG A 137 16.32 5.68 -35.79
CA ARG A 137 16.87 6.89 -36.41
C ARG A 137 18.32 7.16 -35.96
N TRP A 138 18.62 6.89 -34.68
CA TRP A 138 19.94 7.10 -34.11
C TRP A 138 20.93 6.04 -34.60
N VAL A 139 20.49 4.78 -34.66
CA VAL A 139 21.25 3.67 -35.25
C VAL A 139 21.49 3.92 -36.74
N ALA A 140 20.48 4.37 -37.49
CA ALA A 140 20.63 4.70 -38.91
C ALA A 140 21.65 5.83 -39.13
N GLY A 141 21.58 6.92 -38.37
CA GLY A 141 22.55 8.02 -38.46
C GLY A 141 23.96 7.62 -38.04
N PHE A 142 24.09 6.73 -37.04
CA PHE A 142 25.39 6.14 -36.68
C PHE A 142 25.96 5.28 -37.82
N LEU A 143 25.15 4.42 -38.43
CA LEU A 143 25.57 3.55 -39.52
C LEU A 143 25.99 4.37 -40.76
N GLU A 144 25.28 5.45 -41.07
CA GLU A 144 25.65 6.37 -42.17
C GLU A 144 27.05 6.96 -41.96
N ILE A 145 27.33 7.47 -40.75
CA ILE A 145 28.65 8.02 -40.40
C ILE A 145 29.73 6.92 -40.39
N PHE A 146 29.38 5.71 -39.94
CA PHE A 146 30.29 4.57 -39.90
C PHE A 146 30.64 4.06 -41.30
N GLU A 147 29.66 3.96 -42.20
CA GLU A 147 29.85 3.55 -43.59
C GLU A 147 30.71 4.56 -44.34
N GLU A 148 30.47 5.86 -44.18
CA GLU A 148 31.36 6.89 -44.70
C GLU A 148 32.79 6.76 -44.17
N GLY A 149 32.96 6.44 -42.89
CA GLY A 149 34.25 6.18 -42.27
C GLY A 149 34.96 4.98 -42.87
N CYS A 150 34.23 3.88 -43.08
CA CYS A 150 34.73 2.67 -43.72
C CYS A 150 35.12 2.91 -45.18
N HIS A 151 34.36 3.73 -45.91
CA HIS A 151 34.69 4.09 -47.28
C HIS A 151 35.96 4.95 -47.36
N LYS A 152 36.12 5.95 -46.49
CA LYS A 152 37.34 6.79 -46.41
C LYS A 152 38.57 5.94 -46.05
N MET A 153 38.41 4.99 -45.14
CA MET A 153 39.48 4.05 -44.78
C MET A 153 39.78 3.05 -45.90
N GLY A 154 38.75 2.51 -46.55
CA GLY A 154 38.86 1.59 -47.68
C GLY A 154 39.53 2.24 -48.89
N THR A 155 39.27 3.53 -49.16
CA THR A 155 39.98 4.29 -50.20
C THR A 155 41.45 4.50 -49.83
N ALA A 156 41.75 4.88 -48.58
CA ALA A 156 43.12 5.06 -48.14
C ALA A 156 43.96 3.75 -48.18
N ILE A 157 43.36 2.61 -47.84
CA ILE A 157 44.00 1.30 -47.94
C ILE A 157 44.22 0.93 -49.42
N ARG A 158 43.23 1.15 -50.28
CA ARG A 158 43.34 0.89 -51.72
C ARG A 158 44.43 1.75 -52.36
N ASP A 159 44.49 3.03 -52.03
CA ASP A 159 45.49 3.95 -52.57
C ASP A 159 46.90 3.53 -52.15
N ARG A 160 47.09 3.13 -50.88
CA ARG A 160 48.36 2.56 -50.40
C ARG A 160 48.76 1.28 -51.13
N ILE A 161 47.81 0.37 -51.38
CA ILE A 161 48.09 -0.89 -52.12
C ILE A 161 48.42 -0.59 -53.59
N GLN A 162 47.71 0.34 -54.21
CA GLN A 162 47.92 0.74 -55.61
C GLN A 162 49.26 1.47 -55.81
N GLU A 163 49.66 2.30 -54.84
CA GLU A 163 50.93 3.00 -54.85
C GLU A 163 52.11 2.03 -54.62
N SER A 164 51.93 1.04 -53.74
CA SER A 164 52.88 -0.08 -53.56
C SER A 164 53.06 -0.91 -54.85
N LEU A 165 51.97 -1.24 -55.53
CA LEU A 165 51.99 -1.97 -56.82
C LEU A 165 52.67 -1.15 -57.94
N ARG A 166 52.47 0.18 -57.98
CA ARG A 166 53.16 1.07 -58.94
C ARG A 166 54.64 1.27 -58.60
N GLY A 167 55.01 1.27 -57.32
CA GLY A 167 56.40 1.33 -56.87
C GLY A 167 57.20 0.06 -57.20
N GLN A 168 56.53 -1.10 -57.23
CA GLN A 168 57.17 -2.39 -57.51
C GLN A 168 57.59 -2.58 -58.99
N GLN A 169 57.01 -1.86 -59.95
CA GLN A 169 57.48 -1.85 -61.34
C GLN A 169 58.76 -1.03 -61.58
N VAL A 170 59.14 -0.15 -60.64
CA VAL A 170 60.33 0.73 -60.77
C VAL A 170 61.54 0.18 -60.01
N SER A 171 61.34 -0.76 -59.09
CA SER A 171 62.40 -1.33 -58.23
C SER A 171 62.89 -2.71 -58.73
N GLY A 172 63.22 -2.80 -60.02
CA GLY A 172 63.86 -3.98 -60.63
C GLY A 172 65.37 -3.87 -60.79
N LEU A 173 65.98 -2.75 -60.39
CA LEU A 173 67.40 -2.48 -60.56
C LEU A 173 67.96 -1.79 -59.31
N LEU A 174 69.03 -2.39 -58.79
CA LEU A 174 69.92 -1.96 -57.69
C LEU A 174 69.65 -2.61 -56.33
N ALA A 175 70.74 -3.09 -55.76
CA ALA A 175 70.85 -4.25 -54.91
C ALA A 175 71.20 -3.91 -53.45
N ASN A 176 70.93 -4.90 -52.59
CA ASN A 176 71.66 -5.29 -51.37
C ASN A 176 71.80 -4.30 -50.20
N GLY A 177 71.31 -4.73 -49.03
CA GLY A 177 71.78 -4.26 -47.72
C GLY A 177 70.90 -4.72 -46.55
N ARG A 178 71.44 -5.66 -45.74
CA ARG A 178 71.19 -6.06 -44.32
C ARG A 178 70.43 -5.04 -43.43
N GLU A 179 69.79 -5.35 -42.31
CA GLU A 179 69.87 -6.43 -41.30
C GLU A 179 68.62 -6.36 -40.38
N SER A 180 68.49 -7.36 -39.52
CA SER A 180 67.49 -7.71 -38.48
C SER A 180 66.78 -6.60 -37.68
N ASP A 181 65.55 -6.87 -37.23
CA ASP A 181 65.29 -7.28 -35.84
C ASP A 181 63.86 -7.84 -35.66
N ASP A 182 63.82 -8.99 -35.00
CA ASP A 182 62.66 -9.75 -34.55
C ASP A 182 61.80 -8.93 -33.58
N ASP A 183 60.48 -9.15 -33.56
CA ASP A 183 59.68 -9.17 -32.32
C ASP A 183 58.32 -9.86 -32.59
N GLU A 184 58.29 -11.12 -32.17
CA GLU A 184 57.20 -12.09 -32.24
C GLU A 184 56.18 -11.83 -31.11
N TYR A 185 54.99 -11.31 -31.44
CA TYR A 185 53.93 -11.08 -30.45
C TYR A 185 53.14 -12.36 -30.18
N TYR A 186 53.43 -13.02 -29.06
CA TYR A 186 52.63 -14.11 -28.47
C TYR A 186 51.25 -13.58 -28.02
N TYR A 187 50.17 -14.21 -28.48
CA TYR A 187 48.83 -14.04 -27.89
C TYR A 187 48.74 -14.89 -26.62
N ASP A 188 48.86 -14.24 -25.46
CA ASP A 188 48.61 -14.84 -24.16
C ASP A 188 47.10 -14.97 -23.95
N THR A 189 46.57 -16.19 -24.12
CA THR A 189 45.18 -16.53 -23.80
C THR A 189 45.21 -17.44 -22.59
N GLU A 190 45.33 -16.85 -21.41
CA GLU A 190 45.05 -17.57 -20.17
C GLU A 190 43.53 -17.65 -19.98
N ASP A 191 43.04 -18.88 -20.23
CA ASP A 191 41.81 -19.44 -19.67
C ASP A 191 41.80 -19.28 -18.16
N ASP A 192 40.67 -18.87 -17.60
CA ASP A 192 40.30 -19.25 -16.23
C ASP A 192 38.78 -19.48 -16.16
N TYR A 193 38.41 -20.72 -16.45
CA TYR A 193 37.12 -21.30 -16.11
C TYR A 193 37.06 -21.52 -14.59
N TYR A 194 36.21 -20.80 -13.88
CA TYR A 194 35.79 -21.22 -12.54
C TYR A 194 34.46 -21.96 -12.61
N GLU A 195 34.58 -23.27 -12.47
CA GLU A 195 33.54 -24.26 -12.27
C GLU A 195 33.14 -24.29 -10.77
N ASN A 196 31.84 -24.17 -10.53
CA ASN A 196 31.02 -24.81 -9.48
C ASN A 196 31.32 -24.56 -7.98
N GLU A 197 30.31 -24.11 -7.25
CA GLU A 197 29.90 -24.76 -6.00
C GLU A 197 28.36 -24.71 -5.83
N GLU A 198 27.73 -25.86 -5.98
CA GLU A 198 26.42 -26.20 -5.43
C GLU A 198 26.45 -26.13 -3.89
N TYR A 199 25.42 -25.55 -3.29
CA TYR A 199 25.08 -25.78 -1.88
C TYR A 199 23.66 -26.33 -1.79
N TYR A 200 23.55 -27.64 -1.54
CA TYR A 200 22.44 -28.22 -0.79
C TYR A 200 22.97 -28.50 0.63
N ASP A 201 22.30 -28.05 1.69
CA ASP A 201 21.25 -28.86 2.32
C ASP A 201 20.67 -28.15 3.56
N SER A 202 19.39 -28.43 3.78
CA SER A 202 18.59 -28.51 5.01
C SER A 202 19.09 -27.88 6.31
N ASP A 203 18.19 -27.12 6.95
CA ASP A 203 17.83 -27.40 8.33
C ASP A 203 16.37 -27.01 8.64
N GLU A 204 15.64 -27.99 9.19
CA GLU A 204 14.31 -27.90 9.80
C GLU A 204 14.36 -27.11 11.12
N LYS A 205 13.38 -26.23 11.35
CA LYS A 205 12.45 -26.26 12.52
C LYS A 205 11.45 -25.11 12.52
#